data_AF-A0A1I4HE24-F1
#
_entry.id   AF-A0A1I4HE24-F1
#
_cell.length_a   1.000
_cell.length_b   1.000
_cell.length_c   1.000
_cell.angle_alpha   90.00
_cell.angle_beta   90.00
_cell.angle_gamma   90.00
#
_symmetry.space_group_name_H-M   'P 1'
#
loop_
_entity.id
_entity.type
_entity.pdbx_description
1 polymer ?
#
loop_
_entity_poly.entity_id
_entity_poly.type
_entity_poly.pdbx_seq_one_letter_code
_entity_poly.pdbx_strand_id
1 'polypeptide(L)'
;MNNYRKATNYACDMVETNIDAEGELDFPSSTFADSVFHYSEHIVLKKKHLFNRMHPSYEQSEVSYWEIQPFVGFYLWALAELDCEFFDYLVEVCATNIAAKVILLEPLNDFAANALKGELVRPRKARRPRKKDWLAKSFLWSLTLELVEDFDLELSRNDESPNQFSACDAVAEALTVCGRTTKYTEIKNLMVHPDRARRRKEFEVSRAIYSRWRNIDAPRNALAPEFSEFWQEAAKRDVLDILGTFPPTQEKTA
;
A
#
# COMPACT_ATOMS: atom_id res chain seq x y z
N MET A 1 0.44 35.02 -2.94
CA MET A 1 0.14 34.90 -1.48
C MET A 1 -1.22 34.28 -1.17
N ASN A 2 -2.29 34.58 -1.92
CA ASN A 2 -3.62 34.04 -1.60
C ASN A 2 -3.68 32.49 -1.66
N ASN A 3 -3.07 31.87 -2.69
CA ASN A 3 -3.07 30.40 -2.83
C ASN A 3 -2.30 29.70 -1.71
N TYR A 4 -1.15 30.23 -1.31
CA TYR A 4 -0.37 29.68 -0.20
C TYR A 4 -1.17 29.59 1.09
N ARG A 5 -1.84 30.68 1.50
CA ARG A 5 -2.63 30.68 2.74
C ARG A 5 -3.82 29.72 2.68
N LYS A 6 -4.48 29.64 1.52
CA LYS A 6 -5.55 28.65 1.31
C LYS A 6 -5.02 27.22 1.40
N ALA A 7 -3.86 26.93 0.79
CA ALA A 7 -3.20 25.64 0.84
C ALA A 7 -2.78 25.27 2.27
N THR A 8 -2.19 26.21 3.03
CA THR A 8 -1.84 26.00 4.44
C THR A 8 -3.08 25.69 5.27
N ASN A 9 -4.18 26.43 5.09
CA ASN A 9 -5.41 26.18 5.84
C ASN A 9 -6.00 24.79 5.49
N TYR A 10 -6.06 24.42 4.21
CA TYR A 10 -6.47 23.08 3.79
C TYR A 10 -5.58 22.00 4.42
N ALA A 11 -4.27 22.20 4.41
CA ALA A 11 -3.33 21.28 5.05
C ALA A 11 -3.53 21.21 6.58
N CYS A 12 -3.84 22.32 7.25
CA CYS A 12 -4.21 22.30 8.67
C CYS A 12 -5.45 21.43 8.90
N ASP A 13 -6.51 21.62 8.11
CA ASP A 13 -7.75 20.84 8.25
C ASP A 13 -7.48 19.33 8.10
N MET A 14 -6.63 18.94 7.15
CA MET A 14 -6.25 17.54 6.92
C MET A 14 -5.35 16.97 8.03
N VAL A 15 -4.49 17.79 8.61
CA VAL A 15 -3.51 17.39 9.63
C VAL A 15 -4.14 17.35 11.02
N GLU A 16 -5.01 18.29 11.37
CA GLU A 16 -5.63 18.43 12.70
C GLU A 16 -6.38 17.16 13.11
N THR A 17 -7.02 16.48 12.15
CA THR A 17 -7.73 15.21 12.41
C THR A 17 -6.79 14.03 12.68
N ASN A 18 -5.49 14.17 12.41
CA ASN A 18 -4.50 13.10 12.47
C ASN A 18 -3.35 13.39 13.44
N ILE A 19 -3.46 14.44 14.28
CA ILE A 19 -2.48 14.75 15.32
C ILE A 19 -3.02 14.36 16.69
N ASP A 20 -2.23 13.65 17.49
CA ASP A 20 -2.54 13.31 18.88
C ASP A 20 -2.31 14.49 19.84
N ALA A 21 -2.65 14.28 21.12
CA ALA A 21 -2.47 15.28 22.17
C ALA A 21 -0.99 15.66 22.42
N GLU A 22 -0.04 14.87 21.90
CA GLU A 22 1.39 15.05 22.05
C GLU A 22 2.01 15.79 20.84
N GLY A 23 1.20 16.11 19.83
CA GLY A 23 1.66 16.77 18.60
C GLY A 23 2.30 15.80 17.61
N GLU A 24 2.11 14.49 17.76
CA GLU A 24 2.59 13.49 16.81
C GLU A 24 1.47 13.04 15.85
N LEU A 25 1.84 12.51 14.68
CA LEU A 25 0.84 12.00 13.74
C LEU A 25 0.35 10.63 14.22
N ASP A 26 -0.94 10.53 14.56
CA ASP A 26 -1.59 9.32 15.08
C ASP A 26 -1.94 8.36 13.95
N PHE A 27 -0.91 7.81 13.31
CA PHE A 27 -1.06 6.69 12.37
C PHE A 27 -0.57 5.40 13.01
N PRO A 28 -1.27 4.28 12.82
CA PRO A 28 -0.79 3.00 13.26
C PRO A 28 0.54 2.64 12.57
N SER A 29 1.39 1.98 13.34
CA SER A 29 2.67 1.45 12.84
C SER A 29 2.42 0.55 11.63
N SER A 30 3.02 0.92 10.50
CA SER A 30 2.71 0.32 9.19
C SER A 30 3.95 0.21 8.30
N THR A 31 4.01 -0.90 7.57
CA THR A 31 4.92 -1.13 6.45
C THR A 31 4.22 -0.82 5.12
N PHE A 32 4.98 -0.83 4.02
CA PHE A 32 4.41 -0.75 2.68
C PHE A 32 3.43 -1.91 2.43
N ALA A 33 3.78 -3.12 2.84
CA ALA A 33 2.89 -4.28 2.78
C ALA A 33 1.59 -4.01 3.57
N ASP A 34 1.70 -3.62 4.85
CA ASP A 34 0.52 -3.34 5.69
C ASP A 34 -0.39 -2.29 5.04
N SER A 35 0.22 -1.28 4.41
CA SER A 35 -0.54 -0.23 3.74
C SER A 35 -1.32 -0.73 2.53
N VAL A 36 -0.75 -1.63 1.71
CA VAL A 36 -1.43 -2.18 0.53
C VAL A 36 -2.51 -3.19 0.95
N PHE A 37 -2.30 -3.89 2.06
CA PHE A 37 -3.18 -4.97 2.51
C PHE A 37 -4.32 -4.51 3.41
N HIS A 38 -4.04 -3.76 4.47
CA HIS A 38 -5.02 -3.50 5.54
C HIS A 38 -5.98 -2.36 5.23
N TYR A 39 -5.59 -1.44 4.34
CA TYR A 39 -6.41 -0.28 3.97
C TYR A 39 -7.05 -0.43 2.59
N SER A 40 -6.92 -1.61 1.98
CA SER A 40 -7.64 -1.94 0.76
C SER A 40 -9.08 -2.33 1.09
N GLU A 41 -10.03 -1.58 0.55
CA GLU A 41 -11.46 -1.94 0.60
C GLU A 41 -11.75 -3.31 -0.03
N HIS A 42 -10.79 -3.87 -0.79
CA HIS A 42 -10.90 -5.15 -1.48
C HIS A 42 -10.36 -6.34 -0.66
N ILE A 43 -9.82 -6.12 0.54
CA ILE A 43 -9.28 -7.14 1.45
C ILE A 43 -9.85 -6.88 2.84
N VAL A 44 -10.90 -7.62 3.21
CA VAL A 44 -11.66 -7.36 4.44
C VAL A 44 -11.59 -8.56 5.38
N LEU A 45 -11.12 -8.33 6.61
CA LEU A 45 -11.19 -9.35 7.67
C LEU A 45 -12.63 -9.45 8.19
N LYS A 46 -13.25 -10.61 7.98
CA LYS A 46 -14.59 -10.95 8.43
C LYS A 46 -14.56 -11.99 9.53
N LYS A 47 -15.65 -12.07 10.29
CA LYS A 47 -15.90 -13.09 11.30
C LYS A 47 -17.06 -13.98 10.88
N LYS A 48 -17.01 -15.26 11.23
CA LYS A 48 -18.15 -16.19 11.15
C LYS A 48 -18.10 -17.20 12.28
N HIS A 49 -19.24 -17.82 12.56
CA HIS A 49 -19.29 -18.94 13.50
C HIS A 49 -19.17 -20.26 12.75
N LEU A 50 -18.27 -21.13 13.21
CA LEU A 50 -18.20 -22.51 12.77
C LEU A 50 -18.83 -23.40 13.82
N PHE A 51 -19.66 -24.33 13.35
CA PHE A 51 -20.19 -25.40 14.19
C PHE A 51 -19.24 -26.57 14.16
N ASN A 52 -18.67 -26.91 15.30
CA ASN A 52 -17.91 -28.14 15.42
C ASN A 52 -18.88 -29.33 15.59
N ARG A 53 -19.34 -29.88 14.45
CA ARG A 53 -20.23 -31.06 14.43
C ARG A 53 -19.59 -32.32 15.02
N MET A 54 -18.26 -32.32 15.21
CA MET A 54 -17.54 -33.43 15.84
C MET A 54 -17.43 -33.28 17.37
N HIS A 55 -17.75 -32.10 17.92
CA HIS A 55 -17.74 -31.89 19.36
C HIS A 55 -19.09 -32.34 19.96
N PRO A 56 -19.11 -33.11 21.07
CA PRO A 56 -20.36 -33.62 21.67
C PRO A 56 -21.39 -32.54 22.02
N SER A 57 -20.93 -31.31 22.30
CA SER A 57 -21.79 -30.17 22.64
C SER A 57 -22.13 -29.24 21.47
N TYR A 58 -21.75 -29.58 20.23
CA TYR A 58 -21.91 -28.70 19.05
C TYR A 58 -21.34 -27.29 19.29
N GLU A 59 -20.15 -27.21 19.88
CA GLU A 59 -19.53 -25.95 20.21
C GLU A 59 -19.44 -25.03 18.98
N GLN A 60 -19.94 -23.81 19.14
CA GLN A 60 -19.77 -22.73 18.17
C GLN A 60 -18.45 -22.02 18.48
N SER A 61 -17.53 -22.04 17.54
CA SER A 61 -16.33 -21.21 17.60
C SER A 61 -16.46 -20.02 16.64
N GLU A 62 -16.20 -18.81 17.15
CA GLU A 62 -15.99 -17.65 16.28
C GLU A 62 -14.62 -17.81 15.60
N VAL A 63 -14.60 -17.68 14.27
CA VAL A 63 -13.37 -17.69 13.47
C VAL A 63 -13.32 -16.47 12.57
N SER A 64 -12.11 -15.99 12.31
CA SER A 64 -11.85 -14.92 11.34
C SER A 64 -11.48 -15.49 9.98
N TYR A 65 -11.82 -14.79 8.91
CA TYR A 65 -11.40 -15.11 7.54
C TYR A 65 -11.27 -13.83 6.71
N TRP A 66 -10.42 -13.86 5.70
CA TRP A 66 -10.24 -12.77 4.76
C TRP A 66 -11.18 -12.95 3.57
N GLU A 67 -12.04 -11.96 3.33
CA GLU A 67 -12.75 -11.80 2.07
C GLU A 67 -11.91 -10.95 1.13
N ILE A 68 -11.58 -11.51 -0.04
CA ILE A 68 -10.68 -10.90 -1.02
C ILE A 68 -11.37 -10.89 -2.36
N GLN A 69 -11.28 -9.78 -3.09
CA GLN A 69 -11.75 -9.79 -4.47
C GLN A 69 -10.84 -10.64 -5.37
N PRO A 70 -11.38 -11.47 -6.27
CA PRO A 70 -10.58 -12.47 -6.97
C PRO A 70 -9.36 -11.94 -7.72
N PHE A 71 -9.50 -10.81 -8.42
CA PHE A 71 -8.37 -10.22 -9.14
C PHE A 71 -7.25 -9.75 -8.20
N VAL A 72 -7.58 -9.31 -6.99
CA VAL A 72 -6.61 -8.88 -5.98
C VAL A 72 -5.71 -10.05 -5.58
N GLY A 73 -6.25 -11.27 -5.52
CA GLY A 73 -5.47 -12.48 -5.23
C GLY A 73 -4.25 -12.65 -6.15
N PHE A 74 -4.39 -12.39 -7.46
CA PHE A 74 -3.29 -12.45 -8.42
C PHE A 74 -2.22 -11.38 -8.14
N TYR A 75 -2.63 -10.15 -7.82
CA TYR A 75 -1.69 -9.08 -7.46
C TYR A 75 -0.94 -9.39 -6.16
N LEU A 76 -1.63 -9.93 -5.15
CA LEU A 76 -0.97 -10.31 -3.90
C LEU A 76 0.06 -11.41 -4.13
N TRP A 77 -0.26 -12.39 -4.97
CA TRP A 77 0.70 -13.43 -5.33
C TRP A 77 1.88 -12.82 -6.09
N ALA A 78 1.66 -12.01 -7.11
CA ALA A 78 2.74 -11.34 -7.83
C ALA A 78 3.66 -10.52 -6.90
N LEU A 79 3.11 -9.81 -5.92
CA LEU A 79 3.90 -9.08 -4.92
C LEU A 79 4.65 -10.02 -3.96
N ALA A 80 4.03 -11.14 -3.56
CA ALA A 80 4.64 -12.17 -2.71
C ALA A 80 5.87 -12.85 -3.33
N GLU A 81 5.95 -12.93 -4.66
CA GLU A 81 7.15 -13.44 -5.35
C GLU A 81 8.35 -12.48 -5.24
N LEU A 82 8.10 -11.18 -5.00
CA LEU A 82 9.11 -10.13 -5.04
C LEU A 82 9.53 -9.64 -3.66
N ASP A 83 8.62 -9.65 -2.68
CA ASP A 83 8.86 -9.11 -1.35
C ASP A 83 8.40 -10.07 -0.24
N CYS A 84 9.27 -10.25 0.75
CA CYS A 84 9.04 -11.23 1.81
C CYS A 84 7.91 -10.85 2.78
N GLU A 85 7.62 -9.56 2.94
CA GLU A 85 6.49 -9.10 3.78
C GLU A 85 5.17 -9.46 3.10
N PHE A 86 5.09 -9.32 1.78
CA PHE A 86 3.93 -9.77 1.00
C PHE A 86 3.77 -11.28 1.00
N PHE A 87 4.87 -12.03 0.92
CA PHE A 87 4.85 -13.49 1.03
C PHE A 87 4.28 -13.95 2.37
N ASP A 88 4.82 -13.44 3.48
CA ASP A 88 4.38 -13.83 4.83
C ASP A 88 2.89 -13.51 5.05
N TYR A 89 2.45 -12.34 4.57
CA TYR A 89 1.05 -11.95 4.66
C TYR A 89 0.14 -12.85 3.83
N LEU A 90 0.52 -13.20 2.60
CA LEU A 90 -0.31 -14.08 1.77
C LEU A 90 -0.40 -15.50 2.34
N VAL A 91 0.65 -15.98 3.00
CA VAL A 91 0.62 -17.21 3.80
C VAL A 91 -0.37 -17.08 4.96
N GLU A 92 -0.36 -15.97 5.70
CA GLU A 92 -1.31 -15.71 6.79
C GLU A 92 -2.76 -15.71 6.29
N VAL A 93 -3.03 -15.04 5.17
CA VAL A 93 -4.34 -15.01 4.51
C VAL A 93 -4.81 -16.43 4.18
N CYS A 94 -3.97 -17.21 3.50
CA CYS A 94 -4.30 -18.58 3.11
C CYS A 94 -4.55 -19.46 4.33
N ALA A 95 -3.67 -19.40 5.34
CA ALA A 95 -3.80 -20.17 6.57
C ALA A 95 -5.07 -19.82 7.35
N THR A 96 -5.39 -18.53 7.47
CA THR A 96 -6.60 -18.05 8.15
C THR A 96 -7.86 -18.57 7.45
N ASN A 97 -7.91 -18.49 6.12
CA ASN A 97 -9.07 -18.97 5.35
C ASN A 97 -9.21 -20.49 5.40
N ILE A 98 -8.11 -21.24 5.32
CA ILE A 98 -8.10 -22.70 5.49
C ILE A 98 -8.62 -23.08 6.89
N ALA A 99 -8.12 -22.43 7.95
CA ALA A 99 -8.54 -22.67 9.32
C ALA A 99 -10.04 -22.37 9.51
N ALA A 100 -10.53 -21.32 8.87
CA ALA A 100 -11.94 -20.95 8.85
C ALA A 100 -12.80 -21.84 7.93
N LYS A 101 -12.24 -22.86 7.26
CA LYS A 101 -12.93 -23.72 6.30
C LYS A 101 -13.63 -22.91 5.21
N VAL A 102 -13.00 -21.82 4.77
CA VAL A 102 -13.42 -21.00 3.63
C VAL A 102 -12.72 -21.54 2.39
N ILE A 103 -13.45 -21.65 1.29
CA ILE A 103 -12.86 -22.02 0.00
C ILE A 103 -11.89 -20.91 -0.40
N LEU A 104 -10.63 -21.29 -0.64
CA LEU A 104 -9.65 -20.37 -1.21
C LEU A 104 -10.04 -20.06 -2.65
N LEU A 105 -9.92 -18.78 -3.01
CA LEU A 105 -9.94 -18.35 -4.42
C LEU A 105 -8.78 -19.03 -5.15
N GLU A 106 -8.95 -19.32 -6.42
CA GLU A 106 -7.95 -20.01 -7.25
C GLU A 106 -6.52 -19.45 -7.11
N PRO A 107 -6.25 -18.13 -7.22
CA PRO A 107 -4.89 -17.61 -7.02
C PRO A 107 -4.31 -17.87 -5.63
N LEU A 108 -5.16 -17.89 -4.59
CA LEU A 108 -4.73 -18.21 -3.23
C LEU A 108 -4.49 -19.71 -3.04
N ASN A 109 -5.30 -20.54 -3.70
CA ASN A 109 -5.14 -21.99 -3.71
C ASN A 109 -3.82 -22.37 -4.38
N ASP A 110 -3.57 -21.83 -5.57
CA ASP A 110 -2.35 -22.05 -6.32
C ASP A 110 -1.12 -21.56 -5.55
N PHE A 111 -1.17 -20.35 -4.98
CA PHE A 111 -0.11 -19.85 -4.12
C PHE A 111 0.17 -20.79 -2.94
N ALA A 112 -0.87 -21.19 -2.20
CA ALA A 112 -0.72 -22.07 -1.05
C ALA A 112 -0.16 -23.44 -1.44
N ALA A 113 -0.61 -24.01 -2.56
CA ALA A 113 -0.12 -25.28 -3.09
C ALA A 113 1.37 -25.19 -3.46
N ASN A 114 1.77 -24.17 -4.22
CA ASN A 114 3.17 -23.95 -4.61
C ASN A 114 4.07 -23.68 -3.39
N ALA A 115 3.60 -22.91 -2.41
CA ALA A 115 4.32 -22.65 -1.18
C ALA A 115 4.50 -23.92 -0.33
N LEU A 116 3.46 -24.73 -0.17
CA LEU A 116 3.51 -25.99 0.60
C LEU A 116 4.39 -27.05 -0.06
N LYS A 117 4.44 -27.11 -1.39
CA LYS A 117 5.35 -27.99 -2.13
C LYS A 117 6.80 -27.50 -2.12
N GLY A 118 7.05 -26.25 -1.73
CA GLY A 118 8.36 -25.61 -1.82
C GLY A 118 8.74 -25.21 -3.25
N GLU A 119 7.79 -25.21 -4.19
CA GLU A 119 7.95 -24.72 -5.56
C GLU A 119 8.09 -23.18 -5.57
N LEU A 120 7.44 -22.52 -4.61
CA LEU A 120 7.58 -21.09 -4.39
C LEU A 120 8.50 -20.79 -3.20
N VAL A 121 9.65 -20.17 -3.49
CA VAL A 121 10.66 -19.82 -2.49
C VAL A 121 10.38 -18.43 -1.92
N ARG A 122 10.21 -18.34 -0.60
CA ARG A 122 10.07 -17.07 0.11
C ARG A 122 11.23 -16.10 -0.22
N PRO A 123 10.95 -14.85 -0.63
CA PRO A 123 11.99 -13.87 -0.89
C PRO A 123 12.89 -13.61 0.34
N ARG A 124 14.14 -13.22 0.09
CA ARG A 124 15.09 -12.94 1.17
C ARG A 124 14.69 -11.66 1.91
N LYS A 125 14.66 -11.74 3.25
CA LYS A 125 14.41 -10.58 4.09
C LYS A 125 15.54 -9.56 3.93
N ALA A 126 15.18 -8.28 3.80
CA ALA A 126 16.16 -7.20 3.79
C ALA A 126 16.95 -7.18 5.11
N ARG A 127 18.26 -6.90 5.04
CA ARG A 127 19.15 -6.93 6.22
C ARG A 127 18.79 -5.89 7.28
N ARG A 128 18.15 -4.78 6.88
CA ARG A 128 17.73 -3.71 7.80
C ARG A 128 16.22 -3.72 7.91
N PRO A 129 15.66 -3.73 9.14
CA PRO A 129 14.23 -3.57 9.34
C PRO A 129 13.75 -2.26 8.72
N ARG A 130 12.61 -2.29 8.02
CA ARG A 130 11.93 -1.09 7.57
C ARG A 130 11.38 -0.35 8.79
N LYS A 131 11.44 0.99 8.78
CA LYS A 131 10.75 1.79 9.79
C LYS A 131 9.24 1.64 9.56
N LYS A 132 8.49 1.39 10.63
CA LYS A 132 7.02 1.26 10.61
C LYS A 132 6.31 2.63 10.58
N ASP A 133 6.83 3.55 9.77
CA ASP A 133 6.37 4.93 9.64
C ASP A 133 5.78 5.22 8.26
N TRP A 134 5.28 4.18 7.58
CA TRP A 134 4.86 4.26 6.19
C TRP A 134 3.63 5.17 6.03
N LEU A 135 2.54 4.93 6.77
CA LEU A 135 1.28 5.68 6.62
C LEU A 135 1.48 7.18 6.85
N ALA A 136 2.12 7.55 7.97
CA ALA A 136 2.40 8.95 8.27
C ALA A 136 3.17 9.65 7.14
N LYS A 137 4.16 8.97 6.54
CA LYS A 137 4.93 9.54 5.43
C LYS A 137 4.18 9.53 4.11
N SER A 138 3.39 8.50 3.84
CA SER A 138 2.54 8.45 2.64
C SER A 138 1.48 9.54 2.69
N PHE A 139 0.90 9.80 3.86
CA PHE A 139 -0.03 10.90 4.10
C PHE A 139 0.63 12.25 3.79
N LEU A 140 1.79 12.55 4.39
CA LEU A 140 2.50 13.80 4.13
C LEU A 140 2.92 13.96 2.67
N TRP A 141 3.37 12.87 2.03
CA TRP A 141 3.72 12.87 0.62
C TRP A 141 2.50 13.17 -0.27
N SER A 142 1.37 12.51 0.00
CA SER A 142 0.13 12.68 -0.77
C SER A 142 -0.45 14.08 -0.58
N LEU A 143 -0.54 14.55 0.67
CA LEU A 143 -0.99 15.91 1.00
C LEU A 143 -0.14 16.95 0.28
N THR A 144 1.19 16.78 0.25
CA THR A 144 2.07 17.72 -0.44
C THR A 144 1.80 17.76 -1.96
N LEU A 145 1.52 16.61 -2.59
CA LEU A 145 1.17 16.56 -4.01
C LEU A 145 -0.21 17.17 -4.30
N GLU A 146 -1.20 16.93 -3.44
CA GLU A 146 -2.52 17.58 -3.55
C GLU A 146 -2.38 19.11 -3.51
N LEU A 147 -1.53 19.65 -2.63
CA LEU A 147 -1.29 21.08 -2.58
C LEU A 147 -0.66 21.65 -3.87
N VAL A 148 0.17 20.85 -4.55
CA VAL A 148 0.74 21.22 -5.86
C VAL A 148 -0.37 21.25 -6.92
N GLU A 149 -1.18 20.20 -6.97
CA GLU A 149 -2.24 20.00 -7.97
C GLU A 149 -3.39 21.01 -7.81
N ASP A 150 -3.89 21.23 -6.59
CA ASP A 150 -5.12 21.97 -6.34
C ASP A 150 -4.92 23.48 -6.10
N PHE A 151 -3.74 23.88 -5.65
CA PHE A 151 -3.44 25.28 -5.29
C PHE A 151 -2.38 25.94 -6.18
N ASP A 152 -1.89 25.23 -7.20
CA ASP A 152 -0.89 25.71 -8.17
C ASP A 152 0.37 26.22 -7.44
N LEU A 153 0.87 25.40 -6.50
CA LEU A 153 2.09 25.68 -5.77
C LEU A 153 3.26 24.87 -6.34
N GLU A 154 4.44 25.46 -6.41
CA GLU A 154 5.65 24.69 -6.68
C GLU A 154 5.90 23.68 -5.55
N LEU A 155 6.41 22.49 -5.90
CA LEU A 155 6.66 21.43 -4.92
C LEU A 155 7.62 21.88 -3.81
N SER A 156 8.71 22.56 -4.18
CA SER A 156 9.72 23.07 -3.25
C SER A 156 10.29 24.39 -3.77
N ARG A 157 10.69 25.30 -2.87
CA ARG A 157 11.42 26.52 -3.25
C ARG A 157 12.67 26.21 -4.08
N ASN A 158 12.86 26.91 -5.20
CA ASN A 158 14.15 27.01 -5.88
C ASN A 158 15.11 27.89 -5.06
N ASP A 159 16.39 27.53 -5.00
CA ASP A 159 17.40 28.23 -4.17
C ASP A 159 17.59 29.72 -4.57
N GLU A 160 17.13 30.11 -5.76
CA GLU A 160 17.25 31.46 -6.32
C GLU A 160 16.14 32.43 -5.91
N SER A 161 15.01 31.95 -5.36
CA SER A 161 13.83 32.77 -5.06
C SER A 161 13.40 32.70 -3.59
N PRO A 162 14.11 33.38 -2.66
CA PRO A 162 13.90 33.25 -1.21
C PRO A 162 12.52 33.71 -0.72
N ASN A 163 11.75 34.43 -1.54
CA ASN A 163 10.42 34.95 -1.20
C ASN A 163 9.25 34.12 -1.77
N GLN A 164 9.52 32.99 -2.41
CA GLN A 164 8.47 32.08 -2.88
C GLN A 164 8.15 31.04 -1.82
N PHE A 165 6.86 30.86 -1.54
CA PHE A 165 6.36 29.78 -0.71
C PHE A 165 5.99 28.59 -1.58
N SER A 166 6.29 27.37 -1.10
CA SER A 166 6.07 26.11 -1.81
C SER A 166 5.08 25.21 -1.07
N ALA A 167 4.64 24.13 -1.71
CA ALA A 167 3.79 23.11 -1.09
C ALA A 167 4.46 22.50 0.16
N CYS A 168 5.77 22.23 0.11
CA CYS A 168 6.53 21.77 1.28
C CYS A 168 6.48 22.75 2.46
N ASP A 169 6.43 24.06 2.20
CA ASP A 169 6.31 25.07 3.26
C ASP A 169 4.92 25.08 3.85
N ALA A 170 3.90 24.98 3.00
CA ALA A 170 2.51 24.98 3.45
C ALA A 170 2.25 23.80 4.40
N VAL A 171 2.74 22.60 4.07
CA VAL A 171 2.64 21.41 4.93
C VAL A 171 3.45 21.57 6.22
N ALA A 172 4.69 22.08 6.15
CA ALA A 172 5.52 22.27 7.34
C ALA A 172 4.94 23.32 8.31
N GLU A 173 4.40 24.42 7.76
CA GLU A 173 3.69 25.45 8.54
C GLU A 173 2.41 24.87 9.15
N ALA A 174 1.60 24.14 8.38
CA ALA A 174 0.39 23.50 8.86
C ALA A 174 0.65 22.54 10.03
N LEU A 175 1.62 21.63 9.89
CA LEU A 175 2.04 20.73 10.97
C LEU A 175 2.46 21.50 12.23
N THR A 176 3.24 22.57 12.05
CA THR A 176 3.72 23.40 13.17
C THR A 176 2.56 24.12 13.87
N VAL A 177 1.60 24.65 13.11
CA VAL A 177 0.39 25.28 13.64
C VAL A 177 -0.47 24.27 14.41
N CYS A 178 -0.58 23.04 13.92
CA CYS A 178 -1.32 21.96 14.56
C CYS A 178 -0.55 21.27 15.71
N GLY A 179 0.60 21.80 16.14
CA GLY A 179 1.33 21.32 17.33
C GLY A 179 2.54 20.42 17.06
N ARG A 180 2.76 19.97 15.81
CA ARG A 180 3.94 19.20 15.40
C ARG A 180 5.02 20.12 14.84
N THR A 181 5.99 20.53 15.66
CA THR A 181 7.12 21.34 15.18
C THR A 181 7.87 20.63 14.05
N THR A 182 7.68 21.11 12.81
CA THR A 182 8.18 20.44 11.60
C THR A 182 8.90 21.45 10.72
N LYS A 183 10.12 21.12 10.29
CA LYS A 183 10.90 22.00 9.40
C LYS A 183 10.58 21.71 7.93
N TYR A 184 10.62 22.75 7.11
CA TYR A 184 10.56 22.63 5.64
C TYR A 184 11.49 21.54 5.08
N THR A 185 12.72 21.46 5.61
CA THR A 185 13.72 20.47 5.16
C THR A 185 13.27 19.02 5.37
N GLU A 186 12.44 18.75 6.37
CA GLU A 186 11.91 17.39 6.63
C GLU A 186 10.93 16.96 5.55
N ILE A 187 10.01 17.87 5.16
CA ILE A 187 9.06 17.64 4.08
C ILE A 187 9.78 17.60 2.73
N LYS A 188 10.68 18.56 2.45
CA LYS A 188 11.53 18.56 1.24
C LYS A 188 12.30 17.24 1.11
N ASN A 189 12.89 16.75 2.20
CA ASN A 189 13.67 15.52 2.17
C ASN A 189 12.81 14.30 1.81
N LEU A 190 11.55 14.27 2.25
CA LEU A 190 10.61 13.24 1.83
C LEU A 190 10.34 13.31 0.32
N MET A 191 10.11 14.51 -0.20
CA MET A 191 9.69 14.76 -1.59
C MET A 191 10.81 14.62 -2.62
N VAL A 192 12.04 15.04 -2.33
CA VAL A 192 13.09 15.13 -3.37
C VAL A 192 14.42 14.45 -3.03
N HIS A 193 14.71 14.15 -1.76
CA HIS A 193 16.03 13.62 -1.40
C HIS A 193 16.32 12.28 -2.11
N PRO A 194 17.52 12.07 -2.70
CA PRO A 194 17.86 10.84 -3.42
C PRO A 194 17.72 9.56 -2.59
N ASP A 195 18.18 9.57 -1.33
CA ASP A 195 18.04 8.42 -0.42
C ASP A 195 16.59 8.00 -0.12
N ARG A 196 15.61 8.84 -0.47
CA ARG A 196 14.18 8.57 -0.31
C ARG A 196 13.50 8.18 -1.62
N ALA A 197 14.21 8.13 -2.74
CA ALA A 197 13.65 7.81 -4.06
C ALA A 197 12.90 6.47 -4.08
N ARG A 198 13.49 5.41 -3.50
CA ARG A 198 12.81 4.10 -3.37
C ARG A 198 11.46 4.21 -2.65
N ARG A 199 11.42 4.97 -1.55
CA ARG A 199 10.20 5.11 -0.75
C ARG A 199 9.12 5.90 -1.50
N ARG A 200 9.49 6.94 -2.24
CA ARG A 200 8.55 7.65 -3.12
C ARG A 200 7.96 6.73 -4.18
N LYS A 201 8.82 5.89 -4.77
CA LYS A 201 8.36 4.84 -5.69
C LYS A 201 7.36 3.90 -5.02
N GLU A 202 7.61 3.47 -3.78
CA GLU A 202 6.65 2.66 -3.00
C GLU A 202 5.31 3.41 -2.76
N PHE A 203 5.32 4.73 -2.57
CA PHE A 203 4.08 5.53 -2.47
C PHE A 203 3.33 5.61 -3.81
N GLU A 204 4.05 5.88 -4.90
CA GLU A 204 3.51 5.87 -6.27
C GLU A 204 2.91 4.49 -6.60
N VAL A 205 3.62 3.42 -6.23
CA VAL A 205 3.16 2.03 -6.38
C VAL A 205 1.86 1.82 -5.63
N SER A 206 1.81 2.21 -4.36
CA SER A 206 0.62 2.08 -3.53
C SER A 206 -0.56 2.83 -4.16
N ARG A 207 -0.37 4.11 -4.53
CA ARG A 207 -1.39 4.93 -5.21
C ARG A 207 -1.86 4.30 -6.52
N ALA A 208 -0.94 3.75 -7.32
CA ALA A 208 -1.26 3.07 -8.57
C ALA A 208 -2.08 1.80 -8.33
N ILE A 209 -1.69 0.96 -7.37
CA ILE A 209 -2.43 -0.24 -6.96
C ILE A 209 -3.85 0.15 -6.54
N TYR A 210 -3.99 1.13 -5.66
CA TYR A 210 -5.29 1.64 -5.22
C TYR A 210 -6.16 2.15 -6.38
N SER A 211 -5.57 2.94 -7.29
CA SER A 211 -6.30 3.49 -8.44
C SER A 211 -6.77 2.42 -9.43
N ARG A 212 -5.98 1.35 -9.60
CA ARG A 212 -6.30 0.24 -10.50
C ARG A 212 -7.34 -0.67 -9.86
N TRP A 213 -7.17 -1.05 -8.60
CA TRP A 213 -8.13 -1.91 -7.90
C TRP A 213 -9.52 -1.30 -7.79
N ARG A 214 -9.61 0.03 -7.62
CA ARG A 214 -10.88 0.75 -7.52
C ARG A 214 -11.78 0.64 -8.77
N ASN A 215 -11.20 0.44 -9.95
CA ASN A 215 -11.91 0.56 -11.24
C ASN A 215 -11.95 -0.75 -12.05
N ILE A 216 -11.47 -1.87 -11.51
CA ILE A 216 -11.49 -3.15 -12.23
C ILE A 216 -12.83 -3.83 -11.95
N ASP A 217 -13.79 -3.65 -12.88
CA ASP A 217 -14.76 -4.70 -13.16
C ASP A 217 -13.97 -5.87 -13.73
N ALA A 218 -13.64 -6.84 -12.87
CA ALA A 218 -12.96 -8.05 -13.32
C ALA A 218 -13.79 -8.63 -14.48
N PRO A 219 -13.23 -8.79 -15.68
CA PRO A 219 -14.00 -9.33 -16.77
C PRO A 219 -14.49 -10.71 -16.34
N ARG A 220 -15.74 -11.08 -16.67
CA ARG A 220 -16.41 -12.27 -16.09
C ARG A 220 -15.61 -13.58 -16.24
N ASN A 221 -14.70 -13.63 -17.22
CA ASN A 221 -13.80 -14.74 -17.50
C ASN A 221 -12.50 -14.73 -16.66
N ALA A 222 -12.22 -13.70 -15.86
CA ALA A 222 -11.05 -13.64 -14.98
C ALA A 222 -11.07 -14.67 -13.84
N LEU A 223 -12.22 -15.32 -13.66
CA LEU A 223 -12.44 -16.40 -12.70
C LEU A 223 -12.42 -17.79 -13.33
N ALA A 224 -12.23 -17.89 -14.66
CA ALA A 224 -12.17 -19.19 -15.29
C ALA A 224 -10.75 -19.75 -15.14
N PRO A 225 -10.59 -21.01 -14.68
CA PRO A 225 -9.28 -21.63 -14.44
C PRO A 225 -8.32 -21.56 -15.63
N GLU A 226 -8.85 -21.68 -16.84
CA GLU A 226 -8.08 -21.60 -18.09
C GLU A 226 -7.39 -20.24 -18.32
N PHE A 227 -7.78 -19.19 -17.59
CA PHE A 227 -7.15 -17.87 -17.64
C PHE A 227 -6.29 -17.55 -16.41
N SER A 228 -6.19 -18.44 -15.41
CA SER A 228 -5.43 -18.19 -14.17
C SER A 228 -3.98 -17.77 -14.47
N GLU A 229 -3.28 -18.51 -15.35
CA GLU A 229 -1.91 -18.19 -15.76
C GLU A 229 -1.82 -16.83 -16.47
N PHE A 230 -2.77 -16.52 -17.35
CA PHE A 230 -2.82 -15.23 -18.04
C PHE A 230 -2.95 -14.06 -17.05
N TRP A 231 -3.85 -14.17 -16.08
CA TRP A 231 -4.06 -13.12 -15.08
C TRP A 231 -2.90 -13.00 -14.11
N GLN A 232 -2.28 -14.11 -13.74
CA GLN A 232 -1.07 -14.12 -12.93
C GLN A 232 0.08 -13.41 -13.66
N GLU A 233 0.31 -13.72 -14.94
CA GLU A 233 1.35 -13.04 -15.74
C GLU A 233 1.02 -11.56 -15.99
N ALA A 234 -0.25 -11.22 -16.20
CA ALA A 234 -0.69 -9.84 -16.31
C ALA A 234 -0.44 -9.06 -15.01
N ALA A 235 -0.79 -9.64 -13.85
CA ALA A 235 -0.53 -9.06 -12.54
C ALA A 235 0.97 -8.92 -12.27
N LYS A 236 1.80 -9.91 -12.64
CA LYS A 236 3.27 -9.81 -12.53
C LYS A 236 3.84 -8.69 -13.37
N ARG A 237 3.46 -8.60 -14.65
CA ARG A 237 3.88 -7.51 -15.53
C ARG A 237 3.46 -6.17 -14.95
N ASP A 238 2.22 -6.09 -14.48
CA ASP A 238 1.73 -4.85 -13.89
C ASP A 238 2.51 -4.47 -12.62
N VAL A 239 2.71 -5.40 -11.69
CA VAL A 239 3.51 -5.18 -10.49
C VAL A 239 4.95 -4.78 -10.85
N LEU A 240 5.55 -5.36 -11.88
CA LEU A 240 6.90 -4.99 -12.35
C LEU A 240 6.94 -3.59 -12.99
N ASP A 241 5.89 -3.21 -13.73
CA ASP A 241 5.71 -1.86 -14.28
C ASP A 241 5.58 -0.84 -13.15
N ILE A 242 4.68 -1.11 -12.21
CA ILE A 242 4.40 -0.26 -11.05
C ILE A 242 5.67 -0.12 -10.17
N LEU A 243 6.37 -1.23 -9.90
CA LEU A 243 7.63 -1.22 -9.16
C LEU A 243 8.79 -0.63 -9.98
N GLY A 244 8.56 -0.26 -11.25
CA GLY A 244 9.53 0.25 -12.23
C GLY A 244 10.80 -0.59 -12.28
N THR A 245 10.64 -1.92 -12.20
CA THR A 245 11.71 -2.92 -12.23
C THR A 245 11.70 -3.72 -13.53
N PHE A 246 11.00 -3.26 -14.57
CA PHE A 246 11.17 -3.85 -15.89
C PHE A 246 12.66 -3.82 -16.26
N PRO A 247 13.27 -4.97 -16.63
CA PRO A 247 14.51 -4.90 -17.36
C PRO A 247 14.24 -4.03 -18.60
N PRO A 248 15.17 -3.15 -19.01
CA PRO A 248 15.02 -2.47 -20.29
C PRO A 248 14.75 -3.57 -21.32
N THR A 249 13.65 -3.44 -22.06
CA THR A 249 13.27 -4.35 -23.12
C THR A 249 14.50 -4.50 -24.01
N GLN A 250 15.22 -5.60 -23.88
CA GLN A 250 16.23 -5.93 -24.86
C GLN A 250 15.44 -6.30 -26.10
N GLU A 251 15.19 -5.31 -26.95
CA GLU A 251 14.90 -5.54 -28.34
C GLU A 251 16.05 -6.39 -28.88
N LYS A 252 15.85 -7.70 -28.90
CA LYS A 252 16.59 -8.56 -29.80
C LYS A 252 16.07 -8.24 -31.20
N THR A 253 16.62 -7.18 -31.79
CA THR A 253 16.77 -7.11 -33.24
C THR A 253 17.69 -8.26 -33.63
N ALA A 254 17.09 -9.32 -34.15
CA ALA A 254 17.74 -10.28 -35.04
C ALA A 254 17.06 -10.15 -36.41
#